data_AF-A0A849E4P0-F1
#
_entry.id   AF-A0A849E4P0-F1
#
_cell.length_a   1.000
_cell.length_b   1.000
_cell.length_c   1.000
_cell.angle_alpha   90.00
_cell.angle_beta   90.00
_cell.angle_gamma   90.00
#
_symmetry.space_group_name_H-M   'P 1'
#
loop_
_entity.id
_entity.type
_entity.pdbx_description
1 polymer ?
#
loop_
_entity_poly.entity_id
_entity_poly.type
_entity_poly.pdbx_seq_one_letter_code
_entity_poly.pdbx_strand_id
1 'polypeptide(L)'
;MEGESICGWPRPLNLETVGKQVRVTGEPQVRCEVALTLAQWSREVVKPVARLHLENDVSKILISTSYQCRRRNNAATGKVSEHGFANGVDVMGFELKDGRKVLIAPRLDSIEPERAFQAAVRGGSCAYFTTVLGPTTNAAHASHLHLDLAIRRGGYRLCQ
;
A
#
# COMPACT_ATOMS: atom_id res chain seq x y z
N MET A 1 -14.17 2.51 33.57
CA MET A 1 -14.35 1.47 32.53
C MET A 1 -14.15 2.16 31.19
N GLU A 2 -12.91 2.22 30.70
CA GLU A 2 -12.63 2.72 29.35
C GLU A 2 -13.10 1.65 28.37
N GLY A 3 -14.03 2.00 27.48
CA GLY A 3 -14.54 1.08 26.49
C GLY A 3 -13.39 0.58 25.60
N GLU A 4 -13.32 -0.73 25.42
CA GLU A 4 -12.34 -1.38 24.55
C GLU A 4 -12.37 -0.70 23.17
N SER A 5 -11.26 -0.09 22.78
CA SER A 5 -11.12 0.52 21.45
C SER A 5 -11.43 -0.55 20.40
N ILE A 6 -12.33 -0.26 19.46
CA ILE A 6 -12.66 -1.16 18.33
C ILE A 6 -11.48 -1.38 17.36
N CYS A 7 -10.36 -0.71 17.62
CA CYS A 7 -9.12 -0.71 16.85
C CYS A 7 -7.94 -1.04 17.76
N GLY A 8 -6.88 -1.54 17.16
CA GLY A 8 -5.60 -1.75 17.82
C GLY A 8 -4.91 -3.01 17.36
N TRP A 9 -3.60 -3.05 17.55
CA TRP A 9 -2.80 -4.25 17.38
C TRP A 9 -1.70 -4.25 18.46
N PRO A 10 -1.35 -5.40 19.05
CA PRO A 10 -0.26 -5.46 20.00
C PRO A 10 1.07 -5.04 19.35
N ARG A 11 1.68 -3.96 19.87
CA ARG A 11 3.02 -3.47 19.48
C ARG A 11 3.19 -3.24 17.97
N PRO A 12 2.49 -2.27 17.36
CA PRO A 12 2.76 -1.89 15.97
C PRO A 12 4.17 -1.32 15.86
N LEU A 13 4.79 -1.51 14.69
CA LEU A 13 6.09 -0.98 14.34
C LEU A 13 5.93 0.39 13.68
N ASN A 14 6.76 1.36 14.05
CA ASN A 14 6.99 2.55 13.24
C ASN A 14 8.01 2.19 12.16
N LEU A 15 7.57 2.10 10.92
CA LEU A 15 8.43 1.63 9.82
C LEU A 15 9.18 2.82 9.19
N GLU A 16 10.49 2.90 9.32
CA GLU A 16 11.28 3.94 8.61
C GLU A 16 11.74 3.51 7.22
N THR A 17 11.98 2.21 7.05
CA THR A 17 12.52 1.63 5.82
C THR A 17 11.86 0.29 5.52
N VAL A 18 11.69 0.03 4.23
CA VAL A 18 11.28 -1.25 3.68
C VAL A 18 12.54 -1.96 3.16
N GLY A 19 12.84 -3.13 3.73
CA GLY A 19 14.13 -3.78 3.52
C GLY A 19 15.28 -2.97 4.13
N LYS A 20 16.39 -2.82 3.41
CA LYS A 20 17.58 -2.07 3.90
C LYS A 20 17.77 -0.68 3.27
N GLN A 21 17.02 -0.36 2.22
CA GLN A 21 17.39 0.72 1.30
C GLN A 21 16.25 1.66 0.94
N VAL A 22 15.00 1.19 0.97
CA VAL A 22 13.86 1.98 0.49
C VAL A 22 13.23 2.68 1.68
N ARG A 23 13.30 4.01 1.74
CA ARG A 23 12.67 4.81 2.79
C ARG A 23 11.15 4.79 2.64
N VAL A 24 10.43 5.07 3.71
CA VAL A 24 8.98 5.32 3.65
C VAL A 24 8.65 6.68 4.26
N THR A 25 7.62 7.34 3.74
CA THR A 25 7.16 8.63 4.26
C THR A 25 6.39 8.44 5.57
N GLY A 26 6.71 9.27 6.58
CA GLY A 26 5.86 9.45 7.77
C GLY A 26 5.90 8.33 8.80
N GLU A 27 6.88 7.43 8.72
CA GLU A 27 7.10 6.33 9.68
C GLU A 27 5.84 5.53 10.00
N PRO A 28 5.15 4.97 8.98
CA PRO A 28 3.84 4.38 9.14
C PRO A 28 3.80 3.29 10.19
N GLN A 29 2.72 3.30 10.98
CA GLN A 29 2.44 2.27 11.98
C GLN A 29 1.83 1.04 11.31
N VAL A 30 2.57 -0.06 11.35
CA VAL A 30 2.17 -1.33 10.72
C VAL A 30 2.49 -2.51 11.63
N ARG A 31 1.75 -3.61 11.48
CA ARG A 31 2.12 -4.88 12.12
C ARG A 31 3.29 -5.56 11.39
N CYS A 32 3.98 -6.45 12.10
CA CYS A 32 5.17 -7.16 11.60
C CYS A 32 4.93 -7.85 10.25
N GLU A 33 3.77 -8.47 10.06
CA GLU A 33 3.40 -9.16 8.83
C GLU A 33 3.32 -8.18 7.66
N VAL A 34 2.74 -6.99 7.86
CA VAL A 34 2.67 -5.95 6.82
C VAL A 34 4.06 -5.43 6.49
N ALA A 35 4.91 -5.18 7.50
CA ALA A 35 6.29 -4.75 7.28
C ALA A 35 7.09 -5.79 6.46
N LEU A 36 6.95 -7.07 6.79
CA LEU A 36 7.60 -8.16 6.05
C LEU A 36 7.07 -8.27 4.61
N THR A 37 5.75 -8.22 4.42
CA THR A 37 5.12 -8.26 3.10
C THR A 37 5.56 -7.07 2.24
N LEU A 38 5.64 -5.87 2.80
CA LEU A 38 6.17 -4.69 2.10
C LEU A 38 7.63 -4.89 1.68
N ALA A 39 8.47 -5.48 2.53
CA ALA A 39 9.87 -5.76 2.22
C ALA A 39 10.02 -6.76 1.07
N GLN A 40 9.20 -7.80 1.06
CA GLN A 40 9.17 -8.80 -0.02
C GLN A 40 8.65 -8.17 -1.32
N TRP A 41 7.50 -7.52 -1.28
CA TRP A 41 6.89 -6.82 -2.42
C TRP A 41 7.81 -5.76 -3.02
N SER A 42 8.50 -4.98 -2.19
CA SER A 42 9.45 -3.98 -2.65
C SER A 42 10.62 -4.61 -3.41
N ARG A 43 11.18 -5.71 -2.87
CA ARG A 43 12.31 -6.43 -3.48
C ARG A 43 11.93 -7.11 -4.79
N GLU A 44 10.78 -7.78 -4.82
CA GLU A 44 10.41 -8.72 -5.88
C GLU A 44 9.52 -8.10 -6.96
N VAL A 45 8.79 -7.03 -6.64
CA VAL A 45 7.91 -6.34 -7.59
C VAL A 45 8.38 -4.92 -7.85
N VAL A 46 8.36 -4.05 -6.84
CA VAL A 46 8.55 -2.61 -7.05
C VAL A 46 9.89 -2.29 -7.69
N LYS A 47 10.99 -2.79 -7.12
CA LYS A 47 12.33 -2.47 -7.62
C LYS A 47 12.58 -3.05 -9.03
N PRO A 48 12.28 -4.32 -9.34
CA PRO A 48 12.40 -4.85 -10.70
C PRO A 48 11.54 -4.09 -11.73
N VAL A 49 10.28 -3.81 -11.39
CA VAL A 49 9.34 -3.12 -12.29
C VAL A 49 9.76 -1.67 -12.53
N ALA A 50 10.30 -0.98 -11.52
CA ALA A 50 10.89 0.36 -11.68
C ALA A 50 12.07 0.35 -12.65
N ARG A 51 12.99 -0.62 -12.51
CA ARG A 51 14.14 -0.72 -13.42
C ARG A 51 13.69 -1.01 -14.86
N LEU A 52 12.67 -1.85 -15.02
CA LEU A 52 12.16 -2.24 -16.33
C LEU A 52 11.47 -1.08 -17.07
N HIS A 53 10.58 -0.35 -16.39
CA HIS A 53 9.75 0.66 -17.06
C HIS A 53 10.22 2.08 -16.87
N LEU A 54 10.95 2.40 -15.80
CA LEU A 54 11.36 3.78 -15.49
C LEU A 54 12.87 3.98 -15.63
N GLU A 55 13.61 2.90 -15.97
CA GLU A 55 15.06 2.87 -16.08
C GLU A 55 15.78 3.42 -14.85
N ASN A 56 15.15 3.26 -13.67
CA ASN A 56 15.66 3.75 -12.40
C ASN A 56 15.28 2.80 -11.25
N ASP A 57 15.88 3.01 -10.08
CA ASP A 57 15.56 2.28 -8.85
C ASP A 57 14.75 3.16 -7.90
N VAL A 58 13.92 2.54 -7.07
CA VAL A 58 13.11 3.26 -6.09
C VAL A 58 13.96 3.57 -4.85
N SER A 59 13.93 4.82 -4.42
CA SER A 59 14.58 5.31 -3.19
C SER A 59 13.60 5.45 -2.03
N LYS A 60 12.32 5.75 -2.31
CA LYS A 60 11.29 5.96 -1.29
C LYS A 60 9.91 5.48 -1.76
N ILE A 61 9.14 4.87 -0.86
CA ILE A 61 7.70 4.62 -1.06
C ILE A 61 6.92 5.71 -0.32
N LEU A 62 6.03 6.38 -1.03
CA LEU A 62 5.24 7.49 -0.50
C LEU A 62 3.95 6.93 0.12
N ILE A 63 3.92 6.81 1.45
CA ILE A 63 2.75 6.32 2.19
C ILE A 63 1.98 7.53 2.75
N SER A 64 0.65 7.54 2.59
CA SER A 64 -0.23 8.57 3.17
C SER A 64 -0.87 8.10 4.47
N THR A 65 -1.48 6.91 4.46
CA THR A 65 -2.21 6.36 5.61
C THR A 65 -1.70 4.96 5.93
N SER A 66 -1.57 4.67 7.22
CA SER A 66 -1.25 3.34 7.74
C SER A 66 -2.16 2.99 8.90
N TYR A 67 -1.82 3.34 10.14
CA TYR A 67 -2.75 3.24 11.25
C TYR A 67 -3.77 4.38 11.23
N GLN A 68 -5.05 4.02 11.19
CA GLN A 68 -6.15 4.98 11.36
C GLN A 68 -7.38 4.25 11.89
N CYS A 69 -7.79 4.57 13.12
CA CYS A 69 -8.96 3.95 13.71
C CYS A 69 -10.25 4.52 13.11
N ARG A 70 -10.84 3.76 12.18
CA ARG A 70 -12.14 4.05 11.58
C ARG A 70 -12.80 2.79 11.04
N ARG A 71 -14.12 2.87 10.85
CA ARG A 71 -14.84 1.90 10.04
C ARG A 71 -14.56 2.09 8.56
N ARG A 72 -14.82 1.05 7.78
CA ARG A 72 -14.65 1.09 6.31
C ARG A 72 -15.51 2.22 5.73
N ASN A 73 -14.94 2.97 4.79
CA ASN A 73 -15.57 4.12 4.14
C ASN A 73 -16.17 5.16 5.10
N ASN A 74 -15.63 5.29 6.33
CA ASN A 74 -16.16 6.16 7.39
C ASN A 74 -17.63 5.88 7.77
N ALA A 75 -18.10 4.64 7.58
CA ALA A 75 -19.46 4.26 7.89
C ALA A 75 -19.74 4.33 9.41
N ALA A 76 -20.97 4.68 9.79
CA ALA A 76 -21.40 4.70 11.19
C ALA A 76 -21.38 3.28 11.82
N THR A 77 -21.71 2.26 11.04
CA THR A 77 -21.83 0.86 11.48
C THR A 77 -21.05 -0.08 10.54
N GLY A 78 -20.93 -1.35 10.92
CA GLY A 78 -20.24 -2.37 10.12
C GLY A 78 -18.77 -2.56 10.47
N LYS A 79 -18.01 -3.14 9.53
CA LYS A 79 -16.64 -3.62 9.75
C LYS A 79 -15.64 -2.46 9.94
N VAL A 80 -14.70 -2.68 10.84
CA VAL A 80 -13.52 -1.82 11.01
C VAL A 80 -12.61 -1.95 9.77
N SER A 81 -11.93 -0.85 9.43
CA SER A 81 -10.93 -0.82 8.36
C SER A 81 -9.67 -1.60 8.78
N GLU A 82 -8.95 -2.19 7.84
CA GLU A 82 -7.66 -2.85 8.15
C GLU A 82 -6.61 -1.86 8.67
N HIS A 83 -6.73 -0.58 8.32
CA HIS A 83 -5.95 0.51 8.94
C HIS A 83 -6.15 0.60 10.45
N GLY A 84 -7.34 0.25 10.97
CA GLY A 84 -7.61 0.23 12.41
C GLY A 84 -6.85 -0.88 13.16
N PHE A 85 -6.25 -1.82 12.44
CA PHE A 85 -5.47 -2.93 13.00
C PHE A 85 -3.99 -2.86 12.58
N ALA A 86 -3.52 -1.70 12.12
CA ALA A 86 -2.18 -1.53 11.55
C ALA A 86 -1.89 -2.56 10.43
N ASN A 87 -2.95 -2.99 9.74
CA ASN A 87 -2.95 -4.08 8.77
C ASN A 87 -3.09 -3.61 7.31
N GLY A 88 -3.11 -2.29 7.09
CA GLY A 88 -3.26 -1.70 5.76
C GLY A 88 -2.35 -0.49 5.58
N VAL A 89 -1.95 -0.25 4.33
CA VAL A 89 -1.21 0.95 3.91
C VAL A 89 -1.79 1.52 2.61
N ASP A 90 -1.81 2.84 2.53
CA ASP A 90 -2.18 3.58 1.32
C ASP A 90 -0.91 4.16 0.69
N VAL A 91 -0.52 3.62 -0.47
CA VAL A 91 0.67 4.05 -1.23
C VAL A 91 0.26 5.07 -2.28
N MET A 92 0.70 6.32 -2.11
CA MET A 92 0.45 7.44 -3.02
C MET A 92 1.39 7.46 -4.23
N GLY A 93 2.52 6.76 -4.16
CA GLY A 93 3.52 6.79 -5.21
C GLY A 93 4.92 6.38 -4.75
N PHE A 94 5.90 6.68 -5.59
CA PHE A 94 7.29 6.30 -5.40
C PHE A 94 8.21 7.47 -5.76
N GLU A 95 9.31 7.61 -5.03
CA GLU A 95 10.44 8.47 -5.40
C GLU A 95 11.56 7.59 -5.95
N LEU A 96 12.14 7.99 -7.07
CA LEU A 96 13.25 7.30 -7.71
C LEU A 96 14.59 7.83 -7.17
N LYS A 97 15.70 7.16 -7.48
CA LYS A 97 17.04 7.62 -7.04
C LYS A 97 17.48 8.92 -7.71
N ASP A 98 16.91 9.26 -8.86
CA ASP A 98 17.13 10.55 -9.54
C ASP A 98 16.24 11.70 -9.01
N GLY A 99 15.41 11.43 -8.00
CA GLY A 99 14.51 12.41 -7.39
C GLY A 99 13.16 12.58 -8.08
N ARG A 100 12.92 11.95 -9.24
CA ARG A 100 11.59 11.94 -9.87
C ARG A 100 10.58 11.26 -8.95
N LYS A 101 9.35 11.78 -8.96
CA LYS A 101 8.21 11.22 -8.22
C LYS A 101 7.18 10.65 -9.18
N VAL A 102 6.88 9.37 -9.03
CA VAL A 102 5.82 8.68 -9.76
C VAL A 102 4.63 8.51 -8.83
N LEU A 103 3.66 9.41 -8.96
CA LEU A 103 2.41 9.35 -8.20
C LEU A 103 1.43 8.35 -8.82
N ILE A 104 0.67 7.69 -7.95
CA ILE A 104 -0.48 6.87 -8.32
C ILE A 104 -1.61 7.80 -8.75
N ALA A 105 -2.10 7.60 -9.96
CA ALA A 105 -3.18 8.41 -10.53
C ALA A 105 -3.96 7.60 -11.58
N PRO A 106 -5.15 8.05 -12.01
CA PRO A 106 -5.78 7.51 -13.20
C PRO A 106 -4.88 7.79 -14.41
N ARG A 107 -4.45 6.73 -15.11
CA ARG A 107 -3.59 6.80 -16.30
C ARG A 107 -4.26 6.17 -17.52
N LEU A 108 -5.56 6.39 -17.65
CA LEU A 108 -6.32 5.95 -18.82
C LEU A 108 -5.69 6.60 -20.07
N ASP A 109 -5.44 5.78 -21.09
CA ASP A 109 -4.92 6.20 -22.40
C ASP A 109 -3.52 6.86 -22.42
N SER A 110 -2.80 6.86 -21.30
CA SER A 110 -1.42 7.32 -21.24
C SER A 110 -0.48 6.35 -21.98
N ILE A 111 0.50 6.88 -22.71
CA ILE A 111 1.60 6.10 -23.30
C ILE A 111 2.89 6.20 -22.49
N GLU A 112 2.86 6.94 -21.38
CA GLU A 112 4.04 7.20 -20.55
C GLU A 112 4.47 5.94 -19.79
N PRO A 113 5.77 5.75 -19.54
CA PRO A 113 6.28 4.55 -18.88
C PRO A 113 5.72 4.34 -17.46
N GLU A 114 5.35 5.42 -16.77
CA GLU A 114 4.68 5.39 -15.46
C GLU A 114 3.36 4.62 -15.47
N ARG A 115 2.64 4.58 -16.61
CA ARG A 115 1.43 3.76 -16.72
C ARG A 115 1.77 2.28 -16.64
N ALA A 116 2.76 1.83 -17.40
CA ALA A 116 3.20 0.43 -17.39
C ALA A 116 3.76 0.05 -16.01
N PHE A 117 4.59 0.91 -15.42
CA PHE A 117 5.07 0.75 -14.05
C PHE A 117 3.93 0.61 -13.04
N GLN A 118 2.96 1.54 -13.04
CA GLN A 118 1.83 1.52 -12.10
C GLN A 118 0.97 0.27 -12.27
N ALA A 119 0.70 -0.14 -13.51
CA ALA A 119 -0.09 -1.34 -13.81
C ALA A 119 0.63 -2.61 -13.31
N ALA A 120 1.92 -2.74 -13.59
CA ALA A 120 2.73 -3.88 -13.16
C ALA A 120 2.91 -3.93 -11.63
N VAL A 121 3.12 -2.77 -10.98
CA VAL A 121 3.16 -2.69 -9.51
C VAL A 121 1.84 -3.14 -8.90
N ARG A 122 0.69 -2.62 -9.38
CA ARG A 122 -0.64 -3.03 -8.88
C ARG A 122 -0.89 -4.52 -9.09
N GLY A 123 -0.64 -5.04 -10.29
CA GLY A 123 -0.82 -6.46 -10.60
C GLY A 123 0.08 -7.35 -9.74
N GLY A 124 1.35 -7.00 -9.60
CA GLY A 124 2.31 -7.73 -8.76
C GLY A 124 1.96 -7.69 -7.28
N SER A 125 1.34 -6.61 -6.78
CA SER A 125 0.85 -6.53 -5.39
C SER A 125 -0.13 -7.66 -5.05
N CYS A 126 -0.91 -8.15 -6.02
CA CYS A 126 -1.93 -9.17 -5.76
C CYS A 126 -1.35 -10.55 -5.38
N ALA A 127 -0.06 -10.78 -5.62
CA ALA A 127 0.64 -11.97 -5.15
C ALA A 127 0.95 -11.92 -3.63
N TYR A 128 1.08 -10.73 -3.06
CA TYR A 128 1.54 -10.50 -1.69
C TYR A 128 0.43 -10.03 -0.74
N PHE A 129 -0.49 -9.22 -1.24
CA PHE A 129 -1.57 -8.64 -0.45
C PHE A 129 -2.89 -9.36 -0.73
N THR A 130 -3.74 -9.42 0.29
CA THR A 130 -5.08 -10.01 0.15
C THR A 130 -6.08 -9.01 -0.42
N THR A 131 -5.78 -7.72 -0.31
CA THR A 131 -6.53 -6.62 -0.90
C THR A 131 -5.56 -5.70 -1.59
N VAL A 132 -5.86 -5.43 -2.86
CA VAL A 132 -5.21 -4.43 -3.68
C VAL A 132 -6.33 -3.66 -4.36
N LEU A 133 -6.49 -2.40 -3.98
CA LEU A 133 -7.41 -1.47 -4.65
C LEU A 133 -6.57 -0.32 -5.19
N GLY A 134 -6.89 0.14 -6.38
CA GLY A 134 -6.20 1.28 -6.99
C GLY A 134 -7.09 2.12 -7.89
N PRO A 135 -6.49 3.03 -8.67
CA PRO A 135 -7.21 3.83 -9.65
C PRO A 135 -8.03 2.92 -10.56
N THR A 136 -9.30 3.27 -10.82
CA THR A 136 -10.34 2.44 -11.47
C THR A 136 -11.15 1.51 -10.56
N THR A 137 -10.78 1.29 -9.30
CA THR A 137 -11.62 0.50 -8.37
C THR A 137 -12.90 1.25 -8.01
N ASN A 138 -12.74 2.48 -7.51
CA ASN A 138 -13.81 3.43 -7.21
C ASN A 138 -13.17 4.81 -6.91
N ALA A 139 -14.01 5.83 -6.67
CA ALA A 139 -13.55 7.20 -6.42
C ALA A 139 -12.61 7.34 -5.22
N ALA A 140 -12.79 6.54 -4.16
CA ALA A 140 -11.97 6.63 -2.95
C ALA A 140 -10.52 6.18 -3.19
N HIS A 141 -10.26 5.35 -4.20
CA HIS A 141 -8.94 4.80 -4.51
C HIS A 141 -8.33 5.39 -5.79
N ALA A 142 -8.78 6.56 -6.21
CA ALA A 142 -8.34 7.18 -7.48
C ALA A 142 -6.86 7.62 -7.48
N SER A 143 -6.28 7.89 -6.31
CA SER A 143 -4.95 8.53 -6.17
C SER A 143 -3.95 7.73 -5.32
N HIS A 144 -4.27 6.49 -4.96
CA HIS A 144 -3.38 5.62 -4.19
C HIS A 144 -3.67 4.14 -4.46
N LEU A 145 -2.73 3.29 -4.05
CA LEU A 145 -2.95 1.86 -3.89
C LEU A 145 -3.26 1.58 -2.43
N HIS A 146 -4.44 1.02 -2.14
CA HIS A 146 -4.75 0.47 -0.83
C HIS A 146 -4.33 -1.00 -0.79
N LEU A 147 -3.45 -1.33 0.15
CA LEU A 147 -2.85 -2.65 0.31
C LEU A 147 -3.09 -3.16 1.72
N ASP A 148 -3.72 -4.34 1.87
CA ASP A 148 -3.95 -4.95 3.18
C ASP A 148 -3.84 -6.49 3.19
N LEU A 149 -3.74 -7.05 4.40
CA LEU A 149 -3.73 -8.49 4.66
C LEU A 149 -5.00 -8.95 5.40
N ALA A 150 -6.17 -8.41 5.03
CA ALA A 150 -7.47 -8.85 5.55
C ALA A 150 -7.68 -10.36 5.39
N ILE A 151 -8.08 -11.02 6.47
CA ILE A 151 -8.47 -12.43 6.45
C ILE A 151 -9.93 -12.52 6.02
N ARG A 152 -10.20 -13.34 5.00
CA ARG A 152 -11.54 -13.53 4.43
C ARG A 152 -11.94 -14.99 4.49
N ARG A 153 -13.23 -15.23 4.69
CA ARG A 153 -13.80 -16.58 4.60
C ARG A 153 -13.50 -17.17 3.21
N GLY A 154 -12.91 -18.36 3.19
CA GLY A 154 -12.51 -19.03 1.94
C GLY A 154 -11.22 -18.51 1.31
N GLY A 155 -10.49 -17.58 1.97
CA GLY A 155 -9.16 -17.16 1.54
C GLY A 155 -9.10 -16.36 0.24
N TYR A 156 -10.24 -15.92 -0.30
CA TYR A 156 -10.25 -15.17 -1.56
C TYR A 156 -9.52 -13.83 -1.43
N ARG A 157 -8.91 -13.38 -2.54
CA ARG A 157 -8.19 -12.12 -2.64
C ARG A 157 -8.98 -11.12 -3.47
N LEU A 158 -8.94 -9.86 -3.06
CA LEU A 158 -9.51 -8.75 -3.80
C LEU A 158 -8.38 -8.03 -4.54
N CYS A 159 -8.26 -8.29 -5.84
CA CYS A 159 -7.30 -7.64 -6.73
C CYS A 159 -8.09 -6.84 -7.74
N GLN A 160 -8.28 -5.55 -7.49
CA GLN A 160 -9.13 -4.68 -8.29
C GLN A 160 -8.39 -3.47 -8.76
#